data_AF-A0A7C0W1D9-F1
#
_entry.id   AF-A0A7C0W1D9-F1
#
_cell.length_a   1.000
_cell.length_b   1.000
_cell.length_c   1.000
_cell.angle_alpha   90.00
_cell.angle_beta   90.00
_cell.angle_gamma   90.00
#
_symmetry.space_group_name_H-M   'P 1'
#
loop_
_entity.id
_entity.type
_entity.pdbx_description
1 polymer ?
#
loop_
_entity_poly.entity_id
_entity_poly.type
_entity_poly.pdbx_seq_one_letter_code
_entity_poly.pdbx_strand_id
1 'polypeptide(L)'
;MNKSEILNQIKFNKEGLTPVIIQDEMTRQVLMLAYMNKESLKKTLEERRTCFYSRSRRELWFKGNTSGNIQLVKKIVLDCDNDTLLILVEQKGVACHTGNYSCFFKEIKGDKIEEIRLEPSFSLQKEQAEKQKSPQGEGRSKQSETDSGIINELYQVIQDRKLNYKDGSYVCKLLANSKDLLPKKIGEEATEV
;
A
#
# COMPACT_ATOMS: atom_id res chain seq x y z
N MET A 1 9.85 23.95 -11.09
CA MET A 1 9.78 23.10 -12.30
C MET A 1 8.35 23.06 -12.79
N ASN A 2 8.11 23.40 -14.05
CA ASN A 2 6.79 23.25 -14.66
C ASN A 2 6.56 21.78 -15.11
N LYS A 3 5.30 21.38 -15.36
CA LYS A 3 4.98 19.98 -15.71
C LYS A 3 5.68 19.53 -16.99
N SER A 4 5.89 20.43 -17.95
CA SER A 4 6.56 20.12 -19.21
C SER A 4 8.03 19.74 -19.02
N GLU A 5 8.74 20.43 -18.13
CA GLU A 5 10.14 20.12 -17.77
C GLU A 5 10.28 18.75 -17.09
N ILE A 6 9.31 18.35 -16.26
CA ILE A 6 9.28 17.03 -15.63
C ILE A 6 9.10 15.94 -16.69
N LEU A 7 8.13 16.11 -17.60
CA LEU A 7 7.85 15.12 -18.64
C LEU A 7 9.00 14.93 -19.63
N ASN A 8 9.88 15.93 -19.79
CA ASN A 8 11.04 15.84 -20.68
C ASN A 8 12.24 15.11 -20.05
N GLN A 9 12.26 14.91 -18.73
CA GLN A 9 13.32 14.15 -18.05
C GLN A 9 13.10 12.65 -18.12
N ILE A 10 11.87 12.22 -18.41
CA ILE A 10 11.46 10.82 -18.42
C ILE A 10 11.72 10.25 -19.81
N LYS A 11 12.43 9.12 -19.84
CA LYS A 11 12.71 8.37 -21.05
C LYS A 11 11.52 7.47 -21.36
N PHE A 12 11.01 7.62 -22.57
CA PHE A 12 10.02 6.72 -23.13
C PHE A 12 10.72 5.81 -24.14
N ASN A 13 10.29 4.55 -24.20
CA ASN A 13 10.81 3.59 -25.17
C ASN A 13 10.40 3.99 -26.61
N LYS A 14 10.79 3.16 -27.60
CA LYS A 14 10.48 3.41 -29.03
C LYS A 14 8.98 3.51 -29.34
N GLU A 15 8.12 2.96 -28.49
CA GLU A 15 6.66 3.03 -28.60
C GLU A 15 6.07 4.26 -27.88
N GLY A 16 6.90 5.10 -27.28
CA GLY A 16 6.46 6.26 -26.50
C GLY A 16 5.92 5.89 -25.12
N LEU A 17 6.37 4.78 -24.53
CA LEU A 17 5.89 4.23 -23.25
C LEU A 17 7.01 4.12 -22.21
N THR A 18 6.66 4.33 -20.94
CA THR A 18 7.50 4.00 -19.77
C THR A 18 6.75 3.00 -18.88
N PRO A 19 7.40 1.95 -18.35
CA PRO A 19 6.83 1.10 -17.32
C PRO A 19 6.58 1.89 -16.03
N VAL A 20 5.49 1.55 -15.35
CA VAL A 20 5.12 2.15 -14.08
C VAL A 20 4.74 1.05 -13.09
N ILE A 21 5.46 1.00 -11.97
CA ILE A 21 5.17 0.14 -10.83
C ILE A 21 4.25 0.92 -9.89
N ILE A 22 3.14 0.29 -9.50
CA ILE A 22 2.21 0.83 -8.52
C ILE A 22 2.39 0.09 -7.21
N GLN A 23 2.61 0.85 -6.15
CA GLN A 23 2.76 0.32 -4.80
C GLN A 23 1.77 1.01 -3.87
N ASP A 24 1.13 0.26 -2.97
CA ASP A 24 0.30 0.87 -1.94
C ASP A 24 1.21 1.58 -0.91
N GLU A 25 0.91 2.84 -0.62
CA GLU A 25 1.71 3.67 0.30
C GLU A 25 1.70 3.12 1.73
N MET A 26 0.57 2.55 2.18
CA MET A 26 0.38 2.11 3.56
C MET A 26 0.96 0.71 3.78
N THR A 27 0.59 -0.24 2.91
CA THR A 27 0.97 -1.65 3.07
C THR A 27 2.33 -1.98 2.45
N ARG A 28 2.86 -1.09 1.59
CA ARG A 28 4.03 -1.33 0.75
C ARG A 28 3.86 -2.49 -0.23
N GLN A 29 2.66 -3.06 -0.38
CA GLN A 29 2.38 -4.10 -1.37
C GLN A 29 2.50 -3.53 -2.79
N VAL A 30 3.28 -4.20 -3.64
CA VAL A 30 3.25 -3.93 -5.08
C VAL A 30 1.91 -4.40 -5.63
N LEU A 31 1.16 -3.49 -6.23
CA LEU A 31 -0.23 -3.71 -6.67
C LEU A 31 -0.29 -4.15 -8.12
N MET A 32 0.44 -3.48 -9.01
CA MET A 32 0.43 -3.79 -10.44
C MET A 32 1.60 -3.12 -11.16
N LEU A 33 1.90 -3.64 -12.36
CA LEU A 33 2.72 -2.97 -13.36
C LEU A 33 1.80 -2.53 -14.51
N ALA A 34 2.01 -1.30 -14.99
CA ALA A 34 1.33 -0.75 -16.15
C ALA A 34 2.30 0.05 -17.02
N TYR A 35 1.79 0.63 -18.11
CA TYR A 35 2.55 1.53 -18.96
C TYR A 35 1.87 2.89 -19.02
N MET A 36 2.69 3.94 -19.07
CA MET A 36 2.23 5.29 -19.32
C MET A 36 2.91 5.84 -20.58
N ASN A 37 2.14 6.50 -21.43
CA ASN A 37 2.67 7.46 -22.40
C ASN A 37 2.70 8.87 -21.78
N LYS A 38 3.30 9.83 -22.50
CA LYS A 38 3.41 11.23 -22.05
C LYS A 38 2.07 11.84 -21.63
N GLU A 39 0.98 11.53 -22.32
CA GLU A 39 -0.34 12.07 -22.02
C GLU A 39 -0.96 11.46 -20.75
N SER A 40 -0.89 10.14 -20.59
CA SER A 40 -1.39 9.44 -19.40
C SER A 40 -0.66 9.90 -18.13
N LEU A 41 0.65 10.14 -18.21
CA LEU A 41 1.42 10.68 -17.10
C LEU A 41 1.04 12.13 -16.79
N LYS A 42 0.86 12.97 -17.83
CA LYS A 42 0.38 14.35 -17.66
C LYS A 42 -0.96 14.38 -16.92
N LYS A 43 -1.92 13.55 -17.34
CA LYS A 43 -3.23 13.40 -16.66
C LYS A 43 -3.07 12.91 -15.23
N THR A 44 -2.15 11.99 -14.97
CA THR A 44 -1.86 11.50 -13.61
C THR A 44 -1.36 12.62 -12.69
N LEU A 45 -0.47 13.49 -13.19
CA LEU A 45 0.04 14.65 -12.47
C LEU A 45 -1.04 15.72 -12.22
N GLU A 46 -2.00 15.85 -13.13
CA GLU A 46 -3.12 16.80 -13.04
C GLU A 46 -4.20 16.33 -12.07
N GLU A 47 -4.69 15.12 -12.25
CA GLU A 47 -5.87 14.59 -11.55
C GLU A 47 -5.55 13.94 -10.20
N ARG A 48 -4.25 13.75 -9.89
CA ARG A 48 -3.79 13.00 -8.71
C ARG A 48 -4.40 11.61 -8.61
N ARG A 49 -4.72 11.01 -9.77
CA ARG A 49 -5.23 9.65 -9.95
C ARG A 49 -4.46 8.98 -11.06
N THR A 50 -4.20 7.68 -10.95
CA THR A 50 -3.43 6.97 -11.99
C THR A 50 -4.24 6.85 -13.29
N CYS A 51 -3.67 7.39 -14.36
CA CYS A 51 -4.10 7.20 -15.74
C CYS A 51 -3.01 6.45 -16.49
N PHE A 52 -3.38 5.39 -17.19
CA PHE A 52 -2.44 4.52 -17.91
C PHE A 52 -2.76 4.51 -19.40
N TYR A 53 -1.82 4.00 -20.19
CA TYR A 53 -2.03 3.73 -21.61
C TYR A 53 -2.18 2.23 -21.84
N SER A 54 -3.32 1.82 -22.41
CA SER A 54 -3.57 0.43 -22.79
C SER A 54 -2.91 0.15 -24.14
N ARG A 55 -1.86 -0.68 -24.16
CA ARG A 55 -1.15 -1.04 -25.41
C ARG A 55 -2.05 -1.76 -26.41
N SER A 56 -2.95 -2.63 -25.94
CA SER A 56 -3.88 -3.38 -26.77
C SER A 56 -5.00 -2.53 -27.34
N ARG A 57 -5.61 -1.68 -26.52
CA ARG A 57 -6.73 -0.80 -26.93
C ARG A 57 -6.27 0.54 -27.53
N ARG A 58 -4.97 0.85 -27.41
CA ARG A 58 -4.34 2.11 -27.83
C ARG A 58 -5.02 3.36 -27.28
N GLU A 59 -5.53 3.27 -26.05
CA GLU A 59 -6.31 4.33 -25.40
C GLU A 59 -5.83 4.61 -23.98
N LEU A 60 -6.17 5.81 -23.50
CA LEU A 60 -5.98 6.21 -22.11
C LEU A 60 -7.08 5.65 -21.23
N TRP A 61 -6.74 5.23 -20.01
CA TRP A 61 -7.75 4.81 -19.05
C TRP A 61 -7.33 5.15 -17.63
N PHE A 62 -8.26 5.73 -16.87
CA PHE A 62 -8.07 5.93 -15.43
C PHE A 62 -8.42 4.65 -14.68
N LYS A 63 -7.55 4.27 -13.75
CA LYS A 63 -7.79 3.12 -12.89
C LYS A 63 -9.06 3.33 -12.06
N GLY A 64 -9.96 2.35 -12.14
CA GLY A 64 -11.20 2.31 -11.37
C GLY A 64 -12.34 3.17 -11.91
N ASN A 65 -12.24 3.74 -13.12
CA ASN A 65 -13.36 4.51 -13.69
C ASN A 65 -14.65 3.70 -13.84
N THR A 66 -14.54 2.41 -14.17
CA THR A 66 -15.71 1.52 -14.29
C THR A 66 -16.04 0.82 -12.99
N SER A 67 -15.02 0.38 -12.23
CA SER A 67 -15.22 -0.48 -11.06
C SER A 67 -15.27 0.27 -9.72
N GLY A 68 -14.96 1.56 -9.68
CA GLY A 68 -14.77 2.33 -8.44
C GLY A 68 -13.44 2.07 -7.72
N ASN A 69 -12.66 1.06 -8.14
CA ASN A 69 -11.38 0.71 -7.50
C ASN A 69 -10.23 1.63 -7.96
N ILE A 70 -10.28 2.88 -7.48
CA ILE A 70 -9.37 3.96 -7.88
C ILE A 70 -8.04 3.92 -7.11
N GLN A 71 -7.02 4.58 -7.68
CA GLN A 71 -5.71 4.75 -7.07
C GLN A 71 -5.41 6.25 -6.95
N LEU A 72 -5.33 6.75 -5.72
CA LEU A 72 -5.02 8.15 -5.43
C LEU A 72 -3.50 8.32 -5.28
N VAL A 73 -2.89 9.16 -6.09
CA VAL A 73 -1.44 9.35 -6.13
C VAL A 73 -0.96 10.10 -4.89
N LYS A 74 -0.05 9.47 -4.13
CA LYS A 74 0.61 10.09 -2.97
C LYS A 74 2.02 10.55 -3.30
N LYS A 75 2.77 9.73 -4.02
CA LYS A 75 4.16 10.02 -4.39
C LYS A 75 4.49 9.39 -5.74
N ILE A 76 5.32 10.07 -6.53
CA ILE A 76 5.88 9.56 -7.78
C ILE A 76 7.39 9.63 -7.65
N VAL A 77 8.06 8.53 -7.95
CA VAL A 77 9.52 8.37 -7.92
C VAL A 77 9.96 7.93 -9.30
N LEU A 78 11.04 8.52 -9.78
CA LEU A 78 11.72 8.16 -11.01
C LEU A 78 12.98 7.38 -10.63
N ASP A 79 13.31 6.33 -11.38
CA ASP A 79 14.51 5.53 -11.17
C ASP A 79 15.79 6.26 -11.61
N CYS A 80 16.95 5.60 -11.50
CA CYS A 80 18.26 6.24 -11.65
C CYS A 80 18.61 6.64 -13.09
N ASP A 81 18.05 5.96 -14.09
CA ASP A 81 18.26 6.25 -15.51
C ASP A 81 17.03 6.83 -16.20
N ASN A 82 16.00 7.15 -15.41
CA ASN A 82 14.79 7.87 -15.78
C ASN A 82 13.88 7.13 -16.76
N ASP A 83 13.91 5.81 -16.79
CA ASP A 83 13.09 5.02 -17.72
C ASP A 83 11.92 4.29 -17.06
N THR A 84 11.85 4.25 -15.73
CA THR A 84 10.77 3.60 -14.97
C THR A 84 10.25 4.48 -13.84
N LEU A 85 8.93 4.49 -13.64
CA LEU A 85 8.28 5.19 -12.53
C LEU A 85 7.83 4.21 -11.44
N LEU A 86 8.01 4.59 -10.18
CA LEU A 86 7.32 4.03 -9.02
C LEU A 86 6.30 5.04 -8.52
N ILE A 87 5.02 4.68 -8.54
CA ILE A 87 3.93 5.51 -8.01
C ILE A 87 3.38 4.86 -6.75
N LEU A 88 3.50 5.57 -5.64
CA LEU A 88 2.88 5.20 -4.39
C LEU A 88 1.48 5.78 -4.31
N VAL A 89 0.51 4.91 -4.05
CA VAL A 89 -0.91 5.24 -4.09
C VAL A 89 -1.62 4.85 -2.82
N GLU A 90 -2.70 5.55 -2.52
CA GLU A 90 -3.76 5.02 -1.65
C GLU A 90 -4.75 4.25 -2.54
N GLN A 91 -4.76 2.93 -2.41
CA GLN A 91 -5.68 2.06 -3.17
C GLN A 91 -7.07 2.07 -2.51
N LYS A 92 -8.10 2.35 -3.31
CA LYS A 92 -9.51 2.13 -2.92
C LYS A 92 -10.01 0.83 -3.54
N GLY A 93 -10.60 -0.05 -2.74
CA GLY A 93 -11.00 -1.39 -3.19
C GLY A 93 -9.79 -2.23 -3.61
N VAL A 94 -9.93 -3.02 -4.68
CA VAL A 94 -8.90 -3.97 -5.15
C VAL A 94 -8.23 -3.53 -6.44
N ALA A 95 -6.91 -3.72 -6.58
CA ALA A 95 -6.21 -3.31 -7.79
C ALA A 95 -6.53 -4.21 -8.98
N CYS A 96 -6.67 -5.53 -8.76
CA CYS A 96 -6.85 -6.49 -9.84
C CYS A 96 -8.32 -6.64 -10.26
N HIS A 97 -8.55 -6.90 -11.55
CA HIS A 97 -9.89 -7.18 -12.09
C HIS A 97 -10.43 -8.56 -11.66
N THR A 98 -9.57 -9.45 -11.15
CA THR A 98 -9.96 -10.77 -10.64
C THR A 98 -10.55 -10.72 -9.23
N GLY A 99 -10.56 -9.54 -8.59
CA GLY A 99 -10.96 -9.39 -7.19
C GLY A 99 -9.79 -9.40 -6.20
N ASN A 100 -8.57 -9.75 -6.65
CA ASN A 100 -7.38 -9.74 -5.79
C ASN A 100 -6.87 -8.32 -5.52
N TYR A 101 -6.36 -8.07 -4.31
CA TYR A 101 -5.85 -6.76 -3.93
C TYR A 101 -4.67 -6.30 -4.81
N SER A 102 -3.78 -7.23 -5.18
CA SER A 102 -2.68 -7.05 -6.12
C SER A 102 -2.83 -7.97 -7.33
N CYS A 103 -2.27 -7.59 -8.47
CA CYS A 103 -2.09 -8.47 -9.63
C CYS A 103 -1.04 -9.57 -9.37
N PHE A 104 -0.16 -9.39 -8.38
CA PHE A 104 0.91 -10.33 -8.03
C PHE A 104 0.46 -11.35 -6.98
N PHE A 105 -0.67 -12.02 -7.23
CA PHE A 105 -1.28 -13.00 -6.33
C PHE A 105 -0.90 -14.46 -6.66
N LYS A 106 0.11 -14.68 -7.51
CA LYS A 106 0.61 -16.00 -7.88
C LYS A 106 2.09 -16.11 -7.53
N GLU A 107 2.43 -17.07 -6.68
CA GLU A 107 3.78 -17.33 -6.21
C GLU A 107 4.33 -18.61 -6.86
N ILE A 108 5.61 -18.58 -7.21
CA ILE A 108 6.32 -19.77 -7.70
C ILE A 108 7.00 -20.42 -6.49
N LYS A 109 6.59 -21.65 -6.12
CA LYS A 109 7.20 -22.45 -5.05
C LYS A 109 7.69 -23.77 -5.61
N GLY A 110 9.01 -23.92 -5.68
CA GLY A 110 9.63 -25.06 -6.38
C GLY A 110 9.10 -25.15 -7.81
N ASP A 111 8.57 -26.31 -8.16
CA ASP A 111 8.04 -26.58 -9.51
C ASP A 111 6.52 -26.29 -9.66
N LYS A 112 5.92 -25.55 -8.72
CA LYS A 112 4.48 -25.25 -8.71
C LYS A 112 4.20 -23.75 -8.66
N ILE A 113 3.06 -23.36 -9.23
CA ILE A 113 2.47 -22.02 -9.08
C ILE A 113 1.29 -22.12 -8.12
N GLU A 114 1.33 -21.37 -7.02
CA GLU A 114 0.27 -21.32 -6.01
C GLU A 114 -0.34 -19.91 -5.99
N GLU A 115 -1.66 -19.83 -5.82
CA GLU A 115 -2.30 -18.54 -5.57
C GLU A 115 -2.14 -18.15 -4.10
N ILE A 116 -1.68 -16.93 -3.86
CA ILE A 116 -1.53 -16.35 -2.53
C ILE A 116 -2.63 -15.32 -2.30
N ARG A 117 -3.29 -15.42 -1.15
CA ARG A 117 -4.33 -14.47 -0.76
C ARG A 117 -3.66 -13.23 -0.20
N LEU A 118 -3.46 -12.25 -1.06
CA LEU A 118 -3.04 -10.91 -0.66
C LEU A 118 -4.29 -10.14 -0.24
N GLU A 119 -4.57 -10.20 1.05
CA GLU A 119 -5.48 -9.23 1.65
C GLU A 119 -4.72 -7.90 1.82
N PRO A 120 -5.41 -6.75 1.74
CA PRO A 120 -4.88 -5.57 2.43
C PRO A 120 -4.57 -6.03 3.85
N SER A 121 -3.36 -5.79 4.35
CA SER A 121 -2.86 -6.29 5.65
C SER A 121 -3.71 -5.88 6.88
N PHE A 122 -4.86 -5.29 6.63
CA PHE A 122 -5.94 -4.96 7.52
C PHE A 122 -6.93 -6.10 7.81
N SER A 123 -7.21 -6.99 6.85
CA SER A 123 -8.27 -8.01 6.99
C SER A 123 -7.80 -9.33 7.60
N LEU A 124 -6.51 -9.67 7.52
CA LEU A 124 -6.00 -11.00 7.93
C LEU A 124 -5.94 -11.24 9.44
N GLN A 125 -6.00 -10.21 10.28
CA GLN A 125 -5.82 -10.38 11.72
C GLN A 125 -7.11 -10.78 12.47
N LYS A 126 -8.30 -10.66 11.85
CA LYS A 126 -9.54 -11.09 12.50
C LYS A 126 -9.73 -12.62 12.49
N GLU A 127 -9.29 -13.31 11.45
CA GLU A 127 -9.55 -14.76 11.28
C GLU A 127 -8.50 -15.65 11.95
N GLN A 128 -7.27 -15.18 12.15
CA GLN A 128 -6.19 -15.98 12.75
C GLN A 128 -6.23 -16.03 14.28
N ALA A 129 -6.86 -15.05 14.94
CA ALA A 129 -7.00 -15.01 16.40
C ALA A 129 -7.91 -16.12 16.98
N GLU A 130 -8.75 -16.76 16.17
CA GLU A 130 -9.67 -17.81 16.63
C GLU A 130 -9.14 -19.24 16.47
N LYS A 131 -8.10 -19.47 15.65
CA LYS A 131 -7.63 -20.82 15.31
C LYS A 131 -6.38 -21.30 16.04
N GLN A 132 -5.71 -20.47 16.82
CA GLN A 132 -4.50 -20.88 17.56
C GLN A 132 -4.75 -20.98 19.07
N LYS A 133 -5.47 -22.03 19.48
CA LYS A 133 -5.36 -22.60 20.82
C LYS A 133 -4.62 -23.95 20.75
N SER A 134 -3.30 -23.89 21.02
CA SER A 134 -2.40 -24.91 21.64
C SER A 134 -2.06 -26.25 20.93
N PRO A 135 -0.96 -26.96 21.31
CA PRO A 135 0.38 -26.45 21.66
C PRO A 135 1.61 -27.28 21.15
N GLN A 136 2.79 -26.63 21.26
CA GLN A 136 4.16 -27.14 21.57
C GLN A 136 5.16 -27.59 20.47
N GLY A 137 6.39 -27.02 20.55
CA GLY A 137 7.65 -27.62 20.07
C GLY A 137 8.74 -26.62 19.62
N GLU A 138 9.67 -26.27 20.54
CA GLU A 138 11.13 -25.95 20.45
C GLU A 138 11.74 -25.32 19.15
N GLY A 139 12.73 -24.41 19.12
CA GLY A 139 13.64 -23.82 20.11
C GLY A 139 14.51 -22.70 19.46
N ARG A 140 14.66 -21.58 20.19
CA ARG A 140 15.81 -20.65 20.32
C ARG A 140 16.56 -20.07 19.08
N SER A 141 15.99 -19.01 18.50
CA SER A 141 16.67 -17.72 18.16
C SER A 141 15.69 -16.52 18.13
N LYS A 142 14.48 -16.69 18.68
CA LYS A 142 13.27 -15.94 18.29
C LYS A 142 13.07 -14.57 18.94
N GLN A 143 13.79 -14.23 20.01
CA GLN A 143 13.33 -13.20 20.95
C GLN A 143 13.31 -11.77 20.36
N SER A 144 14.33 -11.38 19.58
CA SER A 144 14.37 -10.04 18.96
C SER A 144 13.44 -9.89 17.75
N GLU A 145 13.20 -10.98 17.01
CA GLU A 145 12.22 -10.99 15.90
C GLU A 145 10.79 -10.99 16.43
N THR A 146 10.51 -11.68 17.54
CA THR A 146 9.19 -11.66 18.18
C THR A 146 8.87 -10.29 18.78
N ASP A 147 9.84 -9.61 19.40
CA ASP A 147 9.60 -8.29 20.00
C ASP A 147 9.31 -7.23 18.93
N SER A 148 10.05 -7.25 17.81
CA SER A 148 9.77 -6.37 16.67
C SER A 148 8.41 -6.69 16.03
N GLY A 149 8.03 -7.98 15.97
CA GLY A 149 6.71 -8.41 15.49
C GLY A 149 5.56 -7.86 16.33
N ILE A 150 5.66 -7.92 17.66
CA ILE A 150 4.63 -7.45 18.58
C ILE A 150 4.48 -5.92 18.51
N ILE A 151 5.60 -5.18 18.46
CA ILE A 151 5.56 -3.71 18.33
C ILE A 151 4.93 -3.30 17.00
N ASN A 152 5.25 -4.00 15.92
CA ASN A 152 4.63 -3.77 14.62
C ASN A 152 3.13 -4.07 14.66
N GLU A 153 2.70 -5.16 15.32
CA GLU A 153 1.28 -5.48 15.49
C GLU A 153 0.54 -4.38 16.26
N LEU A 154 1.11 -3.94 17.39
CA LEU A 154 0.52 -2.86 18.20
C LEU A 154 0.42 -1.55 17.41
N TYR A 155 1.46 -1.22 16.64
CA TYR A 155 1.45 -0.05 15.76
C TYR A 155 0.32 -0.13 14.73
N GLN A 156 0.12 -1.30 14.09
CA GLN A 156 -0.97 -1.48 13.13
C GLN A 156 -2.35 -1.35 13.79
N VAL A 157 -2.54 -1.88 15.01
CA VAL A 157 -3.77 -1.69 15.78
C VAL A 157 -4.03 -0.21 16.05
N ILE A 158 -3.00 0.58 16.38
CA ILE A 158 -3.15 2.03 16.59
C ILE A 158 -3.52 2.74 15.29
N GLN A 159 -2.91 2.37 14.15
CA GLN A 159 -3.26 2.93 12.84
C GLN A 159 -4.69 2.58 12.42
N ASP A 160 -5.15 1.34 12.67
CA ASP A 160 -6.56 0.96 12.46
C ASP A 160 -7.48 1.89 13.23
N ARG A 161 -7.24 2.08 14.53
CA ARG A 161 -8.10 2.91 15.39
C ARG A 161 -8.08 4.40 15.07
N LYS A 162 -7.10 4.86 14.29
CA LYS A 162 -7.06 6.21 13.72
C LYS A 162 -7.98 6.37 12.52
N LEU A 163 -8.13 5.32 11.70
CA LEU A 163 -8.91 5.36 10.47
C LEU A 163 -10.34 4.83 10.67
N ASN A 164 -10.51 3.83 11.53
CA ASN A 164 -11.77 3.19 11.84
C ASN A 164 -12.07 3.34 13.33
N TYR A 165 -13.05 4.18 13.63
CA TYR A 165 -13.54 4.32 14.99
C TYR A 165 -14.13 2.99 15.48
N LYS A 166 -13.70 2.54 16.66
CA LYS A 166 -14.28 1.38 17.32
C LYS A 166 -14.59 1.73 18.76
N ASP A 167 -15.86 1.57 19.09
CA ASP A 167 -16.40 1.95 20.40
C ASP A 167 -15.73 1.16 21.53
N GLY A 168 -15.56 1.82 22.68
CA GLY A 168 -14.82 1.28 23.83
C GLY A 168 -13.29 1.24 23.71
N SER A 169 -12.71 1.55 22.55
CA SER A 169 -11.25 1.60 22.34
C SER A 169 -10.58 2.71 23.13
N TYR A 170 -9.58 2.37 23.95
CA TYR A 170 -8.76 3.39 24.61
C TYR A 170 -7.99 4.26 23.62
N VAL A 171 -7.46 3.67 22.55
CA VAL A 171 -6.74 4.39 21.50
C VAL A 171 -7.66 5.40 20.80
N CYS A 172 -8.91 5.03 20.46
CA CYS A 172 -9.83 5.99 19.84
C CYS A 172 -10.18 7.15 20.80
N LYS A 173 -10.32 6.87 22.11
CA LYS A 173 -10.53 7.90 23.14
C LYS A 173 -9.35 8.87 23.24
N LEU A 174 -8.11 8.35 23.23
CA LEU A 174 -6.91 9.17 23.22
C LEU A 174 -6.80 10.02 21.95
N LEU A 175 -7.07 9.43 20.78
CA LEU A 175 -6.97 10.13 19.49
C LEU A 175 -8.04 11.20 19.32
N ALA A 176 -9.25 10.97 19.83
CA ALA A 176 -10.36 11.94 19.80
C ALA A 176 -10.01 13.27 20.50
N ASN A 177 -9.12 13.23 21.49
CA ASN A 177 -8.58 14.42 22.13
C ASN A 177 -7.04 14.39 22.23
N SER A 178 -6.42 14.18 21.07
CA SER A 178 -4.97 13.93 20.95
C SER A 178 -4.08 15.08 21.41
N LYS A 179 -4.55 16.33 21.37
CA LYS A 179 -3.72 17.50 21.76
C LYS A 179 -3.53 17.59 23.27
N ASP A 180 -4.51 17.16 24.05
CA ASP A 180 -4.49 17.31 25.50
C ASP A 180 -4.17 16.00 26.22
N LEU A 181 -4.72 14.87 25.73
CA LEU A 181 -4.60 13.59 26.44
C LEU A 181 -3.30 12.84 26.17
N LEU A 182 -2.77 12.89 24.93
CA LEU A 182 -1.53 12.16 24.60
C LEU A 182 -0.31 12.74 25.32
N PRO A 183 -0.04 14.07 25.30
CA PRO A 183 1.13 14.61 26.00
C PRO A 183 1.06 14.37 27.51
N LYS A 184 -0.14 14.48 28.10
CA LYS A 184 -0.37 14.20 29.52
C LYS A 184 -0.04 12.75 29.86
N LYS A 185 -0.56 11.79 29.09
CA LYS A 185 -0.31 10.36 29.32
C LYS A 185 1.13 9.96 29.11
N ILE A 186 1.80 10.52 28.10
CA ILE A 186 3.25 10.31 27.91
C ILE A 186 4.02 10.82 29.13
N GLY A 187 3.65 11.99 29.65
CA GLY A 187 4.27 12.56 30.85
C GLY A 187 4.08 11.71 32.11
N GLU A 188 2.86 11.22 32.35
CA GLU A 188 2.54 10.34 33.48
C GLU A 188 3.39 9.06 33.44
N GLU A 189 3.36 8.32 32.33
CA GLU A 189 4.12 7.07 32.18
C GLU A 189 5.64 7.30 32.26
N ALA A 190 6.16 8.39 31.69
CA ALA A 190 7.58 8.70 31.74
C ALA A 190 8.09 9.01 33.16
N THR A 191 7.21 9.38 34.09
CA THR A 191 7.54 9.57 35.51
C THR A 191 7.30 8.33 36.38
N GLU A 192 6.60 7.33 35.85
CA GLU A 192 6.26 6.08 36.56
C GLU A 192 7.26 4.93 36.28
N VAL A 193 8.11 5.07 35.24
CA VAL A 193 9.10 4.07 34.80
C VAL A 193 10.46 4.26 35.48
#